data_AF-A0AAN5CTE0-F1
#
_entry.id   AF-A0AAN5CTE0-F1
#
_cell.length_a   1.000
_cell.length_b   1.000
_cell.length_c   1.000
_cell.angle_alpha   90.00
_cell.angle_beta   90.00
_cell.angle_gamma   90.00
#
_symmetry.space_group_name_H-M   'P 1'
#
loop_
_entity.id
_entity.type
_entity.pdbx_description
1 polymer ?
#
loop_
_entity_poly.entity_id
_entity_poly.type
_entity_poly.pdbx_seq_one_letter_code
_entity_poly.pdbx_strand_id
1 'polypeptide(L)'
;MITSGLLILAVAVSVRGTPVMQLPPMPLDTGDKNAVIVTVETFWRQPYWKSRKLENLTLFYSYEVKEAEHCDGKLFSTEFIIDAPPTLTCISRIPIEMSRDELETNELENEKSIEVQFDREIFHSASEVTFFVRVRVHQINESSLFDQLESSKLRYRLSDRGEWIAFPSAYQIVPLIAGVVVFIIALVTYIVVFFSRTKRQNYDSVAKITSSVNRSE
;
A
#
# COMPACT_ATOMS: atom_id res chain seq x y z
N MET A 1 -24.62 -48.27 40.44
CA MET A 1 -23.87 -47.03 40.14
C MET A 1 -23.64 -47.00 38.64
N ILE A 2 -24.43 -46.22 37.91
CA ILE A 2 -24.34 -46.09 36.45
C ILE A 2 -23.83 -44.67 36.19
N THR A 3 -22.62 -44.57 35.66
CA THR A 3 -21.96 -43.30 35.31
C THR A 3 -22.48 -42.82 33.96
N SER A 4 -23.24 -41.72 33.98
CA SER A 4 -23.64 -40.97 32.78
C SER A 4 -22.43 -40.31 32.13
N GLY A 5 -22.06 -40.78 30.94
CA GLY A 5 -21.16 -40.08 30.03
C GLY A 5 -21.94 -39.09 29.17
N LEU A 6 -21.77 -37.80 29.44
CA LEU A 6 -22.32 -36.70 28.65
C LEU A 6 -21.44 -36.51 27.41
N LEU A 7 -21.92 -36.94 26.24
CA LEU A 7 -21.25 -36.76 24.95
C LEU A 7 -21.60 -35.37 24.40
N ILE A 8 -20.68 -34.41 24.53
CA ILE A 8 -20.84 -33.09 23.91
C ILE A 8 -20.34 -33.18 22.46
N LEU A 9 -21.26 -33.21 21.51
CA LEU A 9 -20.98 -33.01 20.09
C LEU A 9 -20.57 -31.56 19.86
N ALA A 10 -19.27 -31.32 19.63
CA ALA A 10 -18.78 -30.04 19.12
C ALA A 10 -19.16 -29.92 17.64
N VAL A 11 -20.18 -29.12 17.35
CA VAL A 11 -20.49 -28.69 15.98
C VAL A 11 -19.43 -27.67 15.59
N ALA A 12 -18.45 -28.09 14.80
CA ALA A 12 -17.50 -27.19 14.16
C ALA A 12 -18.24 -26.38 13.09
N VAL A 13 -18.70 -25.19 13.44
CA VAL A 13 -19.18 -24.20 12.48
C VAL A 13 -17.96 -23.67 11.73
N SER A 14 -17.68 -24.27 10.58
CA SER A 14 -16.72 -23.72 9.61
C SER A 14 -17.32 -22.45 9.04
N VAL A 15 -16.94 -21.31 9.62
CA VAL A 15 -17.17 -19.99 9.01
C VAL A 15 -16.31 -19.95 7.75
N ARG A 16 -16.90 -20.34 6.61
CA ARG A 16 -16.33 -20.03 5.30
C ARG A 16 -16.35 -18.52 5.17
N GLY A 17 -15.25 -17.87 5.55
CA GLY A 17 -15.00 -16.48 5.21
C GLY A 17 -15.12 -16.36 3.69
N THR A 18 -15.98 -15.45 3.24
CA THR A 18 -15.99 -15.06 1.83
C THR A 18 -14.58 -14.62 1.46
N PRO A 19 -13.96 -15.16 0.41
CA PRO A 19 -12.61 -14.77 0.04
C PRO A 19 -12.64 -13.29 -0.32
N VAL A 20 -12.07 -12.45 0.55
CA VAL A 20 -11.91 -11.01 0.32
C VAL A 20 -11.25 -10.83 -1.05
N MET A 21 -11.81 -9.96 -1.87
CA MET A 21 -11.28 -9.72 -3.20
C MET A 21 -9.89 -9.08 -3.08
N GLN A 22 -8.83 -9.75 -3.55
CA GLN A 22 -7.50 -9.16 -3.54
C GLN A 22 -7.42 -8.12 -4.66
N LEU A 23 -6.77 -6.99 -4.38
CA LEU A 23 -6.48 -5.98 -5.38
C LEU A 23 -5.22 -6.38 -6.15
N PRO A 24 -5.10 -6.01 -7.44
CA PRO A 24 -3.84 -6.16 -8.15
C PRO A 24 -2.73 -5.40 -7.41
N PRO A 25 -1.50 -5.94 -7.40
CA PRO A 25 -0.39 -5.26 -6.77
C PRO A 25 -0.14 -3.92 -7.43
N MET A 26 0.40 -3.02 -6.63
CA MET A 26 0.88 -1.74 -7.10
C MET A 26 2.08 -1.99 -8.02
N PRO A 27 2.18 -1.32 -9.17
CA PRO A 27 3.37 -1.42 -9.99
C PRO A 27 4.59 -0.94 -9.20
N LEU A 28 5.75 -1.50 -9.51
CA LEU A 28 7.05 -1.07 -8.98
C LEU A 28 7.71 -0.11 -9.97
N ASP A 29 8.74 0.59 -9.53
CA ASP A 29 9.48 1.48 -10.42
C ASP A 29 10.97 1.57 -10.12
N THR A 30 11.69 2.12 -11.09
CA THR A 30 13.00 2.72 -10.88
C THR A 30 13.05 4.02 -11.66
N GLY A 31 13.10 5.14 -10.94
CA GLY A 31 13.25 6.48 -11.53
C GLY A 31 14.69 6.80 -11.87
N ASP A 32 14.94 7.22 -13.12
CA ASP A 32 16.16 7.90 -13.55
C ASP A 32 15.82 9.36 -13.93
N LYS A 33 16.83 10.21 -14.14
CA LYS A 33 16.66 11.65 -14.44
C LYS A 33 15.80 11.93 -15.68
N ASN A 34 15.79 10.99 -16.62
CA ASN A 34 15.19 11.16 -17.95
C ASN A 34 14.05 10.18 -18.24
N ALA A 35 13.85 9.16 -17.40
CA ALA A 35 12.85 8.13 -17.66
C ALA A 35 12.28 7.57 -16.35
N VAL A 36 11.04 7.10 -16.42
CA VAL A 36 10.40 6.32 -15.37
C VAL A 36 10.16 4.93 -15.92
N ILE A 37 10.78 3.92 -15.31
CA ILE A 37 10.52 2.52 -15.62
C ILE A 37 9.46 2.02 -14.67
N VAL A 38 8.34 1.53 -15.20
CA VAL A 38 7.23 0.98 -14.43
C VAL A 38 7.18 -0.52 -14.65
N THR A 39 7.34 -1.27 -13.57
CA THR A 39 7.37 -2.73 -13.55
C THR A 39 6.03 -3.26 -13.05
N VAL A 40 5.31 -3.98 -13.90
CA VAL A 40 4.08 -4.69 -13.55
C VAL A 40 4.41 -6.15 -13.27
N GLU A 41 4.24 -6.56 -12.02
CA GLU A 41 4.44 -7.96 -11.61
C GLU A 41 3.41 -8.88 -12.28
N THR A 42 3.80 -10.13 -12.56
CA THR A 42 2.93 -11.15 -13.16
C THR A 42 1.99 -11.78 -12.12
N PHE A 43 1.34 -10.95 -11.31
CA PHE A 43 0.51 -11.36 -10.18
C PHE A 43 -0.62 -12.32 -10.54
N TRP A 44 -1.06 -12.29 -11.81
CA TRP A 44 -2.04 -13.22 -12.34
C TRP A 44 -1.60 -14.69 -12.28
N ARG A 45 -0.30 -14.96 -12.12
CA ARG A 45 0.25 -16.30 -11.90
C ARG A 45 0.10 -16.79 -10.45
N GLN A 46 -0.24 -15.92 -9.50
CA GLN A 46 -0.40 -16.33 -8.10
C GLN A 46 -1.64 -17.21 -7.92
N PRO A 47 -1.65 -18.16 -6.96
CA PRO A 47 -2.73 -19.14 -6.78
C PRO A 47 -4.12 -18.52 -6.64
N TYR A 48 -4.21 -17.36 -6.01
CA TYR A 48 -5.46 -16.62 -5.85
C TYR A 48 -6.09 -16.26 -7.21
N TRP A 49 -5.27 -15.72 -8.12
CA TRP A 49 -5.70 -15.21 -9.41
C TRP A 49 -5.90 -16.29 -10.46
N LYS A 50 -5.20 -17.44 -10.36
CA LYS A 50 -5.39 -18.61 -11.24
C LYS A 50 -6.82 -19.15 -11.25
N SER A 51 -7.55 -19.00 -10.13
CA SER A 51 -8.94 -19.43 -10.02
C SER A 51 -9.95 -18.49 -10.71
N ARG A 52 -9.48 -17.37 -11.28
CA ARG A 52 -10.29 -16.31 -11.85
C ARG A 52 -9.92 -16.09 -13.32
N LYS A 53 -10.90 -15.76 -14.15
CA LYS A 53 -10.66 -15.43 -15.55
C LYS A 53 -10.38 -13.93 -15.66
N LEU A 54 -9.12 -13.58 -15.84
CA LEU A 54 -8.69 -12.19 -16.01
C LEU A 54 -8.85 -11.75 -17.45
N GLU A 55 -9.38 -10.55 -17.63
CA GLU A 55 -9.60 -9.92 -18.92
C GLU A 55 -9.13 -8.45 -18.87
N ASN A 56 -8.52 -7.98 -19.96
CA ASN A 56 -8.20 -6.56 -20.16
C ASN A 56 -7.34 -5.94 -19.04
N LEU A 57 -6.20 -6.55 -18.72
CA LEU A 57 -5.19 -5.92 -17.89
C LEU A 57 -4.64 -4.68 -18.61
N THR A 58 -4.72 -3.53 -17.95
CA THR A 58 -4.34 -2.25 -18.55
C THR A 58 -3.57 -1.41 -17.54
N LEU A 59 -2.40 -0.92 -17.94
CA LEU A 59 -1.65 0.10 -17.19
C LEU A 59 -2.19 1.48 -17.56
N PHE A 60 -2.54 2.27 -16.56
CA PHE A 60 -2.95 3.66 -16.71
C PHE A 60 -1.86 4.56 -16.16
N TYR A 61 -1.69 5.70 -16.82
CA TYR A 61 -0.86 6.79 -16.32
C TYR A 61 -1.60 8.11 -16.50
N SER A 62 -1.43 9.00 -15.52
CA SER A 62 -2.08 10.31 -15.52
C SER A 62 -1.13 11.40 -15.05
N TYR A 63 -1.17 12.54 -15.72
CA TYR A 63 -0.30 13.68 -15.44
C TYR A 63 -1.03 14.99 -15.76
N GLU A 64 -0.61 16.06 -15.11
CA GLU A 64 -1.14 17.40 -15.39
C GLU A 64 -0.54 17.95 -16.67
N VAL A 65 -1.38 18.53 -17.52
CA VAL A 65 -0.99 19.16 -18.79
C VAL A 65 -1.36 20.64 -18.78
N LYS A 66 -0.51 21.46 -19.38
CA LYS A 66 -0.79 22.90 -19.55
C LYS A 66 -1.72 23.17 -20.73
N GLU A 67 -1.61 22.33 -21.76
CA GLU A 67 -2.32 22.49 -23.03
C GLU A 67 -2.91 21.15 -23.43
N ALA A 68 -4.12 21.19 -24.00
CA ALA A 68 -4.83 19.99 -24.43
C ALA A 68 -4.09 19.19 -25.52
N GLU A 69 -3.29 19.87 -26.34
CA GLU A 69 -2.53 19.26 -27.44
C GLU A 69 -1.43 18.31 -26.95
N HIS A 70 -0.99 18.46 -25.70
CA HIS A 70 0.04 17.66 -25.06
C HIS A 70 -0.50 16.39 -24.37
N CYS A 71 -1.72 15.98 -24.70
CA CYS A 71 -2.37 14.79 -24.15
C CYS A 71 -2.73 13.79 -25.25
N ASP A 72 -2.06 12.64 -25.25
CA ASP A 72 -2.36 11.51 -26.16
C ASP A 72 -3.59 10.70 -25.71
N GLY A 73 -4.14 11.02 -24.54
CA GLY A 73 -5.19 10.26 -23.87
C GLY A 73 -6.52 10.98 -23.76
N LYS A 74 -7.22 10.69 -22.67
CA LYS A 74 -8.45 11.40 -22.30
C LYS A 74 -8.11 12.58 -21.40
N LEU A 75 -8.56 13.76 -21.81
CA LEU A 75 -8.48 14.98 -21.01
C LEU A 75 -9.63 15.06 -20.01
N PHE A 76 -9.29 15.41 -18.78
CA PHE A 76 -10.23 15.74 -17.72
C PHE A 76 -9.93 17.14 -17.20
N SER A 77 -10.92 18.03 -17.18
CA SER A 77 -10.80 19.34 -16.56
C SER A 77 -11.33 19.26 -15.13
N THR A 78 -10.53 19.67 -14.14
CA THR A 78 -11.00 19.78 -12.76
C THR A 78 -11.55 21.18 -12.55
N GLU A 79 -12.85 21.37 -12.83
CA GLU A 79 -13.55 22.65 -12.64
C GLU A 79 -14.04 22.85 -11.20
N PHE A 80 -13.19 22.72 -10.17
CA PHE A 80 -13.70 22.78 -8.79
C PHE A 80 -12.75 23.41 -7.77
N ILE A 81 -12.20 24.58 -8.09
CA ILE A 81 -11.70 25.50 -7.05
C ILE A 81 -12.14 26.92 -7.41
N ILE A 82 -12.98 27.52 -6.55
CA ILE A 82 -13.34 28.94 -6.61
C ILE A 82 -12.02 29.71 -6.50
N ASP A 83 -11.65 30.46 -7.54
CA ASP A 83 -10.43 31.28 -7.67
C ASP A 83 -9.13 30.61 -8.17
N ALA A 84 -9.16 29.36 -8.67
CA ALA A 84 -7.99 28.78 -9.36
C ALA A 84 -8.29 28.50 -10.85
N PRO A 85 -7.29 28.67 -11.74
CA PRO A 85 -7.43 28.23 -13.13
C PRO A 85 -7.68 26.72 -13.19
N PRO A 86 -8.49 26.25 -14.17
CA PRO A 86 -8.79 24.83 -14.31
C PRO A 86 -7.51 24.03 -14.57
N THR A 87 -7.28 22.98 -13.78
CA THR A 87 -6.18 22.05 -14.05
C THR A 87 -6.66 20.98 -15.03
N LEU A 88 -5.91 20.84 -16.13
CA LEU A 88 -6.15 19.80 -17.12
C LEU A 88 -5.31 18.58 -16.76
N THR A 89 -5.98 17.44 -16.60
CA THR A 89 -5.36 16.16 -16.30
C THR A 89 -5.50 15.25 -17.51
N CYS A 90 -4.38 14.78 -18.04
CA CYS A 90 -4.34 13.77 -19.08
C CYS A 90 -4.36 12.38 -18.45
N ILE A 91 -5.18 11.47 -18.97
CA ILE A 91 -5.19 10.05 -18.59
C ILE A 91 -5.04 9.18 -19.83
N SER A 92 -3.95 8.43 -19.87
CA SER A 92 -3.59 7.54 -20.96
C SER A 92 -3.49 6.10 -20.48
N ARG A 93 -3.46 5.15 -21.43
CA ARG A 93 -3.55 3.71 -21.13
C ARG A 93 -2.70 2.87 -22.08
N ILE A 94 -2.11 1.81 -21.53
CA ILE A 94 -1.33 0.80 -22.26
C ILE A 94 -1.95 -0.56 -21.95
N PRO A 95 -2.51 -1.25 -22.94
CA PRO A 95 -3.00 -2.62 -22.75
C PRO A 95 -1.81 -3.55 -22.50
N ILE A 96 -1.93 -4.41 -21.50
CA ILE A 96 -0.93 -5.44 -21.19
C ILE A 96 -1.46 -6.77 -21.72
N GLU A 97 -0.74 -7.35 -22.67
CA GLU A 97 -1.06 -8.67 -23.19
C GLU A 97 -0.71 -9.73 -22.15
N MET A 98 -1.75 -10.38 -21.61
CA MET A 98 -1.61 -11.58 -20.78
C MET A 98 -1.61 -12.78 -21.73
N SER A 99 -0.44 -13.27 -22.13
CA SER A 99 -0.36 -14.45 -22.99
C SER A 99 -0.96 -15.67 -22.28
N ARG A 100 -1.82 -16.43 -22.98
CA ARG A 100 -2.47 -17.62 -22.41
C ARG A 100 -1.50 -18.78 -22.23
N ASP A 101 -0.51 -18.88 -23.11
CA ASP A 101 0.45 -19.98 -23.10
C ASP A 101 1.36 -19.94 -21.86
N GLU A 102 1.54 -18.75 -21.26
CA GLU A 102 2.26 -18.56 -20.00
C GLU A 102 1.46 -18.95 -18.73
N LEU A 103 0.16 -19.25 -18.86
CA LEU A 103 -0.69 -19.65 -17.73
C LEU A 103 -0.58 -21.15 -17.41
N GLU A 104 -0.13 -21.96 -18.37
CA GLU A 104 -0.14 -23.43 -18.28
C GLU A 104 1.26 -24.05 -18.04
N THR A 105 2.33 -23.37 -18.43
CA THR A 105 3.70 -23.84 -18.18
C THR A 105 4.16 -23.54 -16.75
N ASN A 106 4.31 -24.60 -15.95
CA ASN A 106 4.95 -24.58 -14.62
C ASN A 106 6.48 -24.36 -14.68
N GLU A 107 6.99 -23.62 -15.66
CA GLU A 107 8.42 -23.34 -15.76
C GLU A 107 8.78 -22.21 -14.80
N LEU A 108 9.31 -22.63 -13.66
CA LEU A 108 9.58 -21.84 -12.46
C LEU A 108 10.78 -20.88 -12.57
N GLU A 109 11.34 -20.65 -13.76
CA GLU A 109 12.71 -20.10 -13.84
C GLU A 109 12.85 -18.69 -14.40
N ASN A 110 11.81 -18.02 -14.89
CA ASN A 110 11.88 -16.59 -15.17
C ASN A 110 10.53 -15.92 -14.91
N GLU A 111 10.34 -15.42 -13.69
CA GLU A 111 9.27 -14.48 -13.34
C GLU A 111 9.52 -13.15 -14.06
N LYS A 112 9.28 -13.13 -15.38
CA LYS A 112 9.50 -11.96 -16.20
C LYS A 112 8.36 -10.97 -15.94
N SER A 113 8.61 -10.00 -15.07
CA SER A 113 7.78 -8.82 -14.94
C SER A 113 7.72 -8.07 -16.26
N ILE A 114 6.63 -7.33 -16.47
CA ILE A 114 6.47 -6.49 -17.65
C ILE A 114 6.95 -5.11 -17.29
N GLU A 115 8.03 -4.67 -17.93
CA GLU A 115 8.63 -3.36 -17.73
C GLU A 115 8.22 -2.43 -18.87
N VAL A 116 7.68 -1.27 -18.51
CA VAL A 116 7.30 -0.22 -19.44
C VAL A 116 8.13 1.01 -19.10
N GLN A 117 8.98 1.42 -20.03
CA GLN A 117 9.76 2.64 -19.91
C GLN A 117 8.98 3.81 -20.50
N PHE A 118 8.87 4.90 -19.72
CA PHE A 118 8.33 6.16 -20.16
C PHE A 118 9.42 7.23 -20.17
N ASP A 119 9.68 7.79 -21.35
CA ASP A 119 10.57 8.92 -21.48
C ASP A 119 9.92 10.18 -20.90
N ARG A 120 10.72 11.02 -20.26
CA ARG A 120 10.25 12.24 -19.59
C ARG A 120 9.48 13.18 -20.52
N GLU A 121 9.81 13.19 -21.80
CA GLU A 121 9.20 14.06 -22.81
C GLU A 121 7.70 13.80 -22.98
N ILE A 122 7.25 12.56 -22.76
CA ILE A 122 5.84 12.15 -22.83
C ILE A 122 4.98 12.92 -21.81
N PHE A 123 5.58 13.37 -20.71
CA PHE A 123 4.86 14.08 -19.65
C PHE A 123 4.86 15.60 -19.82
N HIS A 124 5.42 16.16 -20.91
CA HIS A 124 5.37 17.59 -21.26
C HIS A 124 5.67 18.56 -20.09
N SER A 125 6.68 18.23 -19.28
CA SER A 125 7.10 18.99 -18.08
C SER A 125 6.15 18.92 -16.87
N ALA A 126 5.27 17.92 -16.81
CA ALA A 126 4.48 17.67 -15.61
C ALA A 126 5.39 17.45 -14.38
N SER A 127 5.02 18.07 -13.27
CA SER A 127 5.72 17.87 -11.99
C SER A 127 5.28 16.61 -11.25
N GLU A 128 4.11 16.07 -11.62
CA GLU A 128 3.53 14.89 -10.97
C GLU A 128 2.96 13.93 -12.01
N VAL A 129 3.22 12.64 -11.81
CA VAL A 129 2.68 11.54 -12.65
C VAL A 129 2.16 10.46 -11.72
N THR A 130 1.01 9.87 -12.05
CA THR A 130 0.42 8.76 -11.28
C THR A 130 0.20 7.55 -12.18
N PHE A 131 0.63 6.37 -11.72
CA PHE A 131 0.45 5.09 -12.39
C PHE A 131 -0.47 4.18 -11.58
N PHE A 132 -1.31 3.43 -12.27
CA PHE A 132 -2.15 2.40 -11.65
C PHE A 132 -2.53 1.34 -12.67
N VAL A 133 -2.78 0.12 -12.20
CA VAL A 133 -3.19 -1.00 -13.03
C VAL A 133 -4.66 -1.28 -12.81
N ARG A 134 -5.37 -1.57 -13.90
CA ARG A 134 -6.76 -2.02 -13.83
C ARG A 134 -6.92 -3.35 -14.54
N VAL A 135 -7.65 -4.26 -13.92
CA VAL A 135 -7.97 -5.56 -14.48
C VAL A 135 -9.47 -5.82 -14.37
N ARG A 136 -10.06 -6.42 -15.40
CA ARG A 136 -11.42 -6.96 -15.29
C ARG A 136 -11.32 -8.42 -14.92
N VAL A 137 -12.14 -8.82 -13.96
CA VAL A 137 -12.11 -10.17 -13.41
C VAL A 137 -13.46 -10.78 -13.58
N HIS A 138 -13.47 -12.01 -14.10
CA HIS A 138 -14.66 -12.83 -14.21
C HIS A 138 -14.57 -14.00 -13.24
N GLN A 139 -15.58 -14.10 -12.38
CA GLN A 139 -15.71 -15.19 -11.42
C GLN A 139 -16.38 -16.38 -12.10
N ILE A 140 -15.68 -17.52 -12.13
CA ILE A 140 -16.08 -18.70 -12.93
C ILE A 140 -17.43 -19.30 -12.49
N ASN A 141 -17.90 -18.99 -11.28
CA ASN A 141 -19.11 -19.61 -10.68
C ASN A 141 -20.29 -18.64 -10.44
N GLU A 142 -20.16 -17.35 -10.73
CA GLU A 142 -21.26 -16.38 -10.58
C GLU A 142 -21.48 -15.67 -11.92
N SER A 143 -22.50 -16.15 -12.65
CA SER A 143 -22.90 -15.57 -13.92
C SER A 143 -23.35 -14.13 -13.70
N SER A 144 -22.54 -13.17 -14.18
CA SER A 144 -22.88 -11.82 -14.66
C SER A 144 -22.18 -10.62 -14.01
N LEU A 145 -21.44 -10.79 -12.92
CA LEU A 145 -20.73 -9.65 -12.32
C LEU A 145 -19.26 -9.60 -12.75
N PHE A 146 -18.94 -8.59 -13.55
CA PHE A 146 -17.56 -8.20 -13.81
C PHE A 146 -17.13 -7.27 -12.69
N ASP A 147 -16.18 -7.72 -11.89
CA ASP A 147 -15.53 -6.83 -10.94
C ASP A 147 -14.34 -6.17 -11.64
N GLN A 148 -14.39 -4.84 -11.67
CA GLN A 148 -13.28 -4.03 -12.17
C GLN A 148 -12.41 -3.67 -10.97
N LEU A 149 -11.22 -4.27 -10.91
CA LEU A 149 -10.28 -4.06 -9.82
C LEU A 149 -9.19 -3.09 -10.25
N GLU A 150 -8.96 -2.10 -9.39
CA GLU A 150 -7.93 -1.07 -9.56
C GLU A 150 -6.88 -1.25 -8.47
N SER A 151 -5.61 -1.22 -8.86
CA SER A 151 -4.51 -1.28 -7.89
C SER A 151 -4.45 0.01 -7.07
N SER A 152 -3.69 -0.03 -5.98
CA SER A 152 -3.21 1.21 -5.37
C SER A 152 -2.50 2.08 -6.40
N LYS A 153 -2.66 3.40 -6.26
CA LYS A 153 -2.04 4.41 -7.13
C LYS A 153 -0.62 4.69 -6.67
N LEU A 154 0.31 4.61 -7.61
CA LEU A 154 1.71 4.97 -7.42
C LEU A 154 1.95 6.36 -7.99
N ARG A 155 2.36 7.30 -7.14
CA ARG A 155 2.50 8.71 -7.49
C ARG A 155 3.97 9.10 -7.50
N TYR A 156 4.38 9.83 -8.52
CA TYR A 156 5.70 10.40 -8.68
C TYR A 156 5.65 11.89 -8.63
N ARG A 157 6.64 12.49 -7.98
CA ARG A 157 6.90 13.91 -8.12
C ARG A 157 8.31 14.13 -8.61
N LEU A 158 8.47 15.09 -9.51
CA LEU A 158 9.77 15.56 -9.95
C LEU A 158 10.41 16.38 -8.83
N SER A 159 11.61 15.98 -8.41
CA SER A 159 12.44 16.71 -7.45
C SER A 159 13.02 17.97 -8.07
N ASP A 160 13.42 18.94 -7.24
CA ASP A 160 14.15 20.14 -7.69
C ASP A 160 15.47 19.80 -8.40
N ARG A 161 16.01 18.60 -8.18
CA ARG A 161 17.21 18.07 -8.86
C ARG A 161 16.92 17.42 -10.21
N GLY A 162 15.65 17.37 -10.63
CA GLY A 162 15.20 16.74 -11.87
C GLY A 162 15.09 15.21 -11.80
N GLU A 163 15.11 14.63 -10.60
CA GLU A 163 14.95 13.19 -10.36
C GLU A 163 13.51 12.86 -9.99
N TRP A 164 12.97 11.75 -10.49
CA TRP A 164 11.64 11.27 -10.11
C TRP A 164 11.69 10.58 -8.75
N ILE A 165 10.81 10.99 -7.84
CA ILE A 165 10.71 10.42 -6.50
C ILE A 165 9.32 9.80 -6.35
N ALA A 166 9.28 8.52 -6.01
CA ALA A 166 8.05 7.81 -5.64
C ALA A 166 7.51 8.33 -4.30
N PHE A 167 6.23 8.68 -4.27
CA PHE A 167 5.48 8.99 -3.07
C PHE A 167 4.58 7.80 -2.75
N PRO A 168 4.91 6.99 -1.74
CA PRO A 168 4.01 5.95 -1.30
C PRO A 168 2.71 6.60 -0.83
N SER A 169 1.57 6.02 -1.21
CA SER A 169 0.27 6.47 -0.73
C SER A 169 0.28 6.51 0.81
N ALA A 170 -0.38 7.51 1.40
CA ALA A 170 -0.33 7.77 2.85
C ALA A 170 -0.57 6.51 3.72
N TYR A 171 -1.31 5.53 3.20
CA TYR A 171 -1.59 4.25 3.84
C TYR A 171 -0.36 3.40 4.19
N GLN A 172 0.76 3.52 3.47
CA GLN A 172 2.00 2.80 3.81
C GLN A 172 2.83 3.51 4.91
N ILE A 173 2.70 4.83 5.03
CA ILE A 173 3.48 5.63 6.00
C ILE A 173 2.79 5.63 7.38
N VAL A 174 1.46 5.57 7.41
CA VAL A 174 0.66 5.58 8.64
C VAL A 174 1.07 4.50 9.67
N PRO A 175 1.27 3.22 9.33
CA PRO A 175 1.68 2.22 10.34
C PRO A 175 3.09 2.45 10.89
N LEU A 176 4.01 2.98 10.08
CA LEU A 176 5.36 3.33 10.52
C LEU A 176 5.34 4.53 11.48
N ILE A 177 4.61 5.58 11.13
CA ILE A 177 4.46 6.76 12.01
C ILE A 177 3.74 6.37 13.30
N ALA A 178 2.66 5.58 13.21
CA ALA A 178 1.94 5.10 14.38
C ALA A 178 2.87 4.27 15.32
N GLY A 179 3.69 3.39 14.75
CA GLY A 179 4.68 2.61 15.51
C GLY A 179 5.70 3.50 16.23
N VAL A 180 6.26 4.49 15.53
CA VAL A 180 7.23 5.45 16.12
C VAL A 180 6.59 6.29 17.22
N VAL A 181 5.37 6.79 17.01
CA VAL A 181 4.64 7.58 18.02
C VAL A 181 4.36 6.76 19.26
N VAL A 182 3.88 5.52 19.12
CA VAL A 182 3.63 4.61 20.25
C VAL A 182 4.93 4.32 21.02
N PHE A 183 6.04 4.09 20.31
CA PHE A 183 7.35 3.87 20.94
C PHE A 183 7.82 5.09 21.74
N ILE A 184 7.70 6.30 21.18
CA ILE A 184 8.07 7.54 21.88
C ILE A 184 7.22 7.72 23.14
N ILE A 185 5.90 7.50 23.05
CA ILE A 185 5.01 7.59 24.21
C ILE A 185 5.43 6.58 25.28
N ALA A 186 5.67 5.32 24.91
CA ALA A 186 6.14 4.29 25.84
C ALA A 186 7.45 4.68 26.52
N LEU A 187 8.41 5.23 25.77
CA LEU A 187 9.71 5.65 26.27
C LEU A 187 9.60 6.82 27.27
N VAL A 188 8.81 7.84 26.95
CA VAL A 188 8.54 8.96 27.87
C VAL A 188 7.86 8.45 29.15
N THR A 189 6.88 7.58 29.02
CA THR A 189 6.17 6.99 30.17
C THR A 189 7.12 6.18 31.04
N TYR A 190 8.00 5.39 30.43
CA TYR A 190 9.04 4.63 31.13
C TYR A 190 9.99 5.55 31.89
N ILE A 191 10.49 6.61 31.27
CA ILE A 191 11.39 7.60 31.90
C ILE A 191 10.73 8.22 33.12
N VAL A 192 9.48 8.69 33.01
CA VAL A 192 8.74 9.29 34.14
C VAL A 192 8.56 8.31 35.30
N VAL A 193 8.20 7.06 35.01
CA VAL A 193 8.05 6.01 36.03
C VAL A 193 9.40 5.66 36.66
N PHE A 194 10.47 5.60 35.87
CA PHE A 194 11.81 5.28 36.35
C PHE A 194 12.30 6.36 37.32
N PHE A 195 12.24 7.64 36.93
CA PHE A 195 12.66 8.77 37.77
C PHE A 195 11.80 8.94 39.02
N SER A 196 10.49 8.69 38.94
CA SER A 196 9.64 8.73 40.14
C SER A 196 9.98 7.62 41.15
N ARG A 197 10.33 6.41 40.68
CA ARG A 197 10.81 5.33 41.55
C ARG A 197 12.17 5.64 42.19
N THR A 198 13.11 6.22 41.45
CA THR A 198 14.43 6.58 42.00
C THR A 198 14.32 7.66 43.07
N LYS A 199 13.45 8.66 42.87
CA LYS A 199 13.17 9.66 43.92
C LYS A 199 12.63 9.02 45.19
N ARG A 200 11.69 8.08 45.08
CA ARG A 200 11.09 7.40 46.24
C ARG A 200 12.13 6.63 47.08
N GLN A 201 13.05 5.93 46.44
CA GLN A 201 14.13 5.23 47.16
C GLN A 201 15.07 6.17 47.91
N ASN A 202 15.31 7.38 47.39
CA ASN A 202 16.13 8.38 48.08
C ASN A 202 15.43 9.01 49.30
N TYR A 203 14.11 9.12 49.29
CA TYR A 203 13.38 9.61 50.47
C TYR A 203 13.32 8.57 51.60
N ASP A 204 13.15 7.29 51.25
CA ASP A 204 13.08 6.21 52.25
C ASP A 204 14.44 5.96 52.93
N SER A 205 15.56 6.12 52.20
CA SER A 205 16.91 6.00 52.78
C SER A 205 17.25 7.15 53.72
N VAL A 206 16.86 8.39 53.39
CA VAL A 206 17.05 9.56 54.28
C VAL A 206 16.20 9.43 55.54
N ALA A 207 14.93 9.03 55.43
CA ALA A 207 14.05 8.84 56.58
C ALA A 207 14.57 7.76 57.55
N LYS A 208 15.18 6.69 57.02
CA LYS A 208 15.76 5.62 57.84
C LYS A 208 16.98 6.10 58.65
N ILE A 209 17.83 6.95 58.07
CA ILE A 209 19.01 7.52 58.75
C ILE A 209 18.58 8.48 59.87
N THR A 210 17.59 9.35 59.64
CA THR A 210 17.08 10.28 60.66
C THR A 210 16.43 9.53 61.83
N SER A 211 15.75 8.41 61.58
CA SER A 211 15.14 7.59 62.63
C SER A 211 16.16 6.83 63.50
N SER A 212 17.35 6.52 62.98
CA SER A 212 18.41 5.86 63.77
C SER A 212 19.18 6.82 64.65
N VAL A 213 19.24 8.12 64.32
CA VAL A 213 19.94 9.14 65.10
C VAL A 213 19.15 9.54 66.36
N ASN A 214 17.81 9.58 66.29
CA ASN A 214 16.96 9.92 67.44
C ASN A 214 16.76 8.79 68.45
N ARG A 215 17.41 7.62 68.29
CA ARG A 215 17.29 6.47 69.20
C ARG A 215 18.52 6.26 70.09
N SER A 216 19.51 7.14 69.97
CA SER A 216 20.80 7.07 70.67
C SER A 216 21.05 8.22 71.65
N GLU A 217 20.05 9.05 71.96
CA GLU A 217 20.05 10.01 73.07
C GLU A 217 19.11 9.56 74.19
#